data_AF-A0A920VJ59-F1
#
_entry.id   AF-A0A920VJ59-F1
#
_cell.length_a   1.000
_cell.length_b   1.000
_cell.length_c   1.000
_cell.angle_alpha   90.00
_cell.angle_beta   90.00
_cell.angle_gamma   90.00
#
_symmetry.space_group_name_H-M   'P 1'
#
loop_
_entity.id
_entity.type
_entity.pdbx_description
1 polymer ?
#
loop_
_entity_poly.entity_id
_entity_poly.type
_entity_poly.pdbx_seq_one_letter_code
_entity_poly.pdbx_strand_id
1 'polypeptide(L)'
;MKFRLYLVMKLFEKFLGPMPLNVSHLNKTVILGLIVLSLGACEFLTGVHIPDHVSVEIGSSDVSNVTLIQSYHFLMVSDPECPDDPSCPSIVYLVKSDTSSVALPFERTYPFTERHQFFLETYPPDGEEATLTMRIMIDEEEWYNDFRKLLPVGEDGDQETFQFVYQFGENVNN
;
A
#
# COMPACT_ATOMS: atom_id res chain seq x y z
N MET A 1 8.98 -24.16 11.63
CA MET A 1 7.52 -24.19 11.85
C MET A 1 6.89 -25.24 10.91
N LYS A 2 6.97 -26.54 11.25
CA LYS A 2 6.61 -27.66 10.34
C LYS A 2 5.46 -28.56 10.84
N PHE A 3 4.91 -28.27 12.03
CA PHE A 3 3.91 -29.11 12.68
C PHE A 3 2.43 -28.79 12.32
N ARG A 4 2.15 -27.63 11.71
CA ARG A 4 0.77 -27.19 11.46
C ARG A 4 0.14 -27.68 10.15
N LEU A 5 0.94 -28.08 9.15
CA LEU A 5 0.40 -28.61 7.89
C LEU A 5 -0.23 -30.02 8.05
N TYR A 6 0.33 -30.85 8.94
CA TYR A 6 -0.11 -32.24 9.11
C TYR A 6 -1.49 -32.39 9.74
N LEU A 7 -1.94 -31.41 10.54
CA LEU A 7 -3.24 -31.48 11.19
C LEU A 7 -4.39 -31.18 10.22
N VAL A 8 -4.18 -30.26 9.27
CA VAL A 8 -5.18 -29.86 8.27
C VAL A 8 -5.42 -30.99 7.26
N MET A 9 -4.36 -31.68 6.84
CA MET A 9 -4.46 -32.80 5.89
C MET A 9 -5.22 -33.99 6.48
N LYS A 10 -5.03 -34.30 7.77
CA LYS A 10 -5.73 -35.39 8.45
C LYS A 10 -7.20 -35.11 8.75
N LEU A 11 -7.58 -33.83 8.87
CA LEU A 11 -9.00 -33.46 9.02
C LEU A 11 -9.76 -33.60 7.70
N PHE A 12 -9.10 -33.30 6.57
CA PHE A 12 -9.69 -33.45 5.24
C PHE A 12 -9.93 -34.91 4.85
N GLU A 13 -9.01 -35.83 5.18
CA GLU A 13 -9.21 -37.27 4.91
C GLU A 13 -10.31 -37.90 5.76
N LYS A 14 -10.59 -37.39 6.97
CA LYS A 14 -11.64 -37.93 7.84
C LYS A 14 -13.05 -37.46 7.50
N PHE A 15 -13.20 -36.34 6.78
CA PHE A 15 -14.51 -35.81 6.39
C PHE A 15 -14.99 -36.29 5.01
N LEU A 16 -14.09 -36.87 4.20
CA LEU A 16 -14.38 -37.43 2.89
C LEU A 16 -14.25 -38.96 2.91
N GLY A 17 -15.08 -39.61 3.72
CA GLY A 17 -15.39 -41.03 3.49
C GLY A 17 -16.12 -41.19 2.14
N PRO A 18 -16.03 -42.37 1.49
CA PRO A 18 -16.72 -42.61 0.22
C PRO A 18 -18.22 -42.69 0.48
N MET A 19 -18.91 -41.56 0.33
CA MET A 19 -20.36 -41.51 0.28
C MET A 19 -20.79 -41.94 -1.12
N PRO A 20 -21.60 -43.00 -1.29
CA PRO A 20 -22.15 -43.34 -2.59
C PRO A 20 -23.13 -42.23 -3.00
N LEU A 21 -22.67 -41.33 -3.86
CA LEU A 21 -23.48 -40.31 -4.51
C LEU A 21 -24.42 -41.02 -5.49
N ASN A 22 -25.68 -41.17 -5.09
CA ASN A 22 -26.76 -41.48 -6.01
C ASN A 22 -27.03 -40.22 -6.83
N VAL A 23 -26.44 -40.13 -8.01
CA VAL A 23 -26.57 -38.98 -8.91
C VAL A 23 -27.95 -39.03 -9.57
N SER A 24 -28.94 -38.46 -8.90
CA SER A 24 -30.15 -37.99 -9.57
C SER A 24 -29.87 -36.62 -10.19
N HIS A 25 -30.54 -36.35 -11.31
CA HIS A 25 -30.22 -35.36 -12.35
C HIS A 25 -30.31 -33.87 -11.96
N LEU A 26 -30.07 -33.52 -10.69
CA LEU A 26 -30.09 -32.15 -10.19
C LEU A 26 -28.67 -31.72 -9.84
N ASN A 27 -28.33 -30.48 -10.23
CA ASN A 27 -27.21 -29.69 -9.67
C ASN A 27 -25.85 -29.76 -10.38
N LYS A 28 -25.82 -29.60 -11.71
CA LYS A 28 -24.62 -29.02 -12.38
C LYS A 28 -24.36 -27.56 -11.99
N THR A 29 -25.40 -26.83 -11.54
CA THR A 29 -25.32 -25.41 -11.16
C THR A 29 -24.68 -25.18 -9.80
N VAL A 30 -24.81 -26.12 -8.86
CA VAL A 30 -24.28 -25.98 -7.48
C VAL A 30 -22.76 -26.13 -7.45
N ILE A 31 -22.20 -26.99 -8.30
CA ILE A 31 -20.75 -27.20 -8.39
C ILE A 31 -20.07 -25.94 -8.97
N LEU A 32 -20.69 -25.27 -9.94
CA LEU A 32 -20.16 -24.03 -10.49
C LEU A 32 -20.20 -22.89 -9.44
N GLY A 33 -21.25 -22.82 -8.63
CA GLY A 33 -21.38 -21.82 -7.55
C GLY A 33 -20.31 -21.95 -6.46
N LEU A 34 -19.92 -23.18 -6.10
CA LEU A 34 -18.86 -23.44 -5.12
C LEU A 34 -17.47 -23.00 -5.58
N ILE A 35 -17.20 -23.01 -6.90
CA ILE A 35 -15.93 -22.53 -7.45
C ILE A 35 -15.88 -20.99 -7.43
N VAL A 36 -16.98 -20.31 -7.77
CA VAL A 36 -17.04 -18.84 -7.76
C VAL A 36 -16.91 -18.28 -6.34
N LEU A 37 -17.50 -18.95 -5.33
CA LEU A 37 -17.35 -18.58 -3.92
C LEU A 37 -15.94 -18.81 -3.35
N SER A 38 -15.11 -19.62 -4.01
CA SER A 38 -13.76 -19.94 -3.52
C SER A 38 -12.71 -18.87 -3.82
N LEU A 39 -12.89 -18.08 -4.89
CA LEU A 39 -11.92 -17.05 -5.27
C LEU A 39 -11.97 -15.84 -4.33
N GLY A 40 -13.15 -15.45 -3.83
CA GLY A 40 -13.30 -14.37 -2.86
C GLY A 40 -13.10 -14.78 -1.39
N ALA A 41 -12.97 -16.09 -1.10
CA ALA A 41 -12.82 -16.60 0.26
C ALA A 41 -11.36 -16.93 0.64
N CYS A 42 -10.42 -16.84 -0.30
CA CYS A 42 -9.01 -17.16 -0.04
C CYS A 42 -8.33 -16.13 0.89
N GLU A 43 -8.65 -14.84 0.74
CA GLU A 43 -8.10 -13.77 1.61
C GLU A 43 -8.57 -13.92 3.07
N PHE A 44 -9.81 -14.36 3.27
CA PHE A 44 -10.36 -14.61 4.61
C PHE A 44 -9.71 -15.81 5.32
N LEU A 45 -9.21 -16.80 4.58
CA LEU A 45 -8.59 -18.01 5.15
C LEU A 45 -7.09 -17.87 5.46
N THR A 46 -6.40 -16.94 4.81
CA THR A 46 -4.98 -16.63 5.09
C THR A 46 -4.81 -15.47 6.08
N GLY A 47 -5.82 -14.61 6.23
CA GLY A 47 -5.80 -13.46 7.14
C GLY A 47 -4.83 -12.36 6.73
N VAL A 48 -4.37 -12.37 5.48
CA VAL A 48 -3.48 -11.34 4.92
C VAL A 48 -4.27 -10.61 3.85
N HIS A 49 -4.71 -9.39 4.17
CA HIS A 49 -5.37 -8.48 3.23
C HIS A 49 -4.30 -7.84 2.33
N ILE A 50 -4.45 -7.98 1.02
CA ILE A 50 -3.57 -7.35 0.03
C ILE A 50 -4.29 -6.07 -0.44
N PRO A 51 -3.64 -4.91 -0.40
CA PRO A 51 -4.34 -3.69 -0.70
C PRO A 51 -4.63 -3.52 -2.19
N ASP A 52 -5.81 -2.99 -2.51
CA ASP A 52 -6.29 -2.81 -3.88
C ASP A 52 -5.98 -1.41 -4.42
N HIS A 53 -6.18 -0.38 -3.60
CA HIS A 53 -5.99 1.00 -4.01
C HIS A 53 -5.51 1.92 -2.90
N VAL A 54 -4.92 3.04 -3.32
CA VAL A 54 -4.51 4.14 -2.47
C VAL A 54 -5.16 5.43 -2.96
N SER A 55 -5.81 6.15 -2.05
CA SER A 55 -6.42 7.44 -2.30
C SER A 55 -5.59 8.53 -1.64
N VAL A 56 -5.21 9.53 -2.43
CA VAL A 56 -4.35 10.64 -2.05
C VAL A 56 -5.17 11.92 -2.07
N GLU A 57 -5.19 12.62 -0.94
CA GLU A 57 -5.77 13.95 -0.80
C GLU A 57 -4.67 14.93 -0.38
N ILE A 58 -4.53 16.04 -1.12
CA ILE A 58 -3.58 17.11 -0.82
C ILE A 58 -4.33 18.43 -0.83
N GLY A 59 -4.09 19.23 0.21
CA GLY A 59 -4.66 20.58 0.35
C GLY A 59 -3.60 21.60 0.71
N SER A 60 -3.91 22.87 0.47
CA SER A 60 -3.17 24.01 0.98
C SER A 60 -4.10 25.20 1.18
N SER A 61 -3.74 26.08 2.11
CA SER A 61 -4.34 27.42 2.24
C SER A 61 -3.59 28.51 1.49
N ASP A 62 -2.33 28.25 1.11
CA ASP A 62 -1.37 29.31 0.76
C ASP A 62 -0.96 29.26 -0.72
N VAL A 63 -0.92 28.06 -1.32
CA VAL A 63 -0.52 27.85 -2.71
C VAL A 63 -1.62 27.16 -3.52
N SER A 64 -1.66 27.44 -4.82
CA SER A 64 -2.67 26.87 -5.73
C SER A 64 -2.22 25.59 -6.43
N ASN A 65 -0.92 25.29 -6.38
CA ASN A 65 -0.32 24.11 -7.00
C ASN A 65 0.86 23.59 -6.18
N VAL A 66 1.21 22.33 -6.40
CA VAL A 66 2.38 21.66 -5.83
C VAL A 66 3.01 20.77 -6.87
N THR A 67 4.28 20.41 -6.67
CA THR A 67 4.92 19.33 -7.42
C THR A 67 4.63 18.02 -6.71
N LEU A 68 4.15 17.03 -7.46
CA LEU A 68 3.85 15.69 -7.01
C LEU A 68 4.76 14.70 -7.73
N ILE A 69 5.52 13.92 -6.96
CA ILE A 69 6.32 12.79 -7.43
C ILE A 69 5.66 11.52 -6.92
N GLN A 70 5.40 10.58 -7.82
CA GLN A 70 4.83 9.28 -7.47
C GLN A 70 5.69 8.14 -8.04
N SER A 71 5.72 7.00 -7.35
CA SER A 71 6.41 5.81 -7.84
C SER A 71 5.80 4.51 -7.32
N TYR A 72 5.78 3.50 -8.18
CA TYR A 72 5.51 2.09 -7.82
C TYR A 72 6.77 1.21 -7.93
N HIS A 73 7.91 1.83 -8.21
CA HIS A 73 9.17 1.16 -8.51
C HIS A 73 10.29 1.89 -7.79
N PHE A 74 10.51 1.52 -6.53
CA PHE A 74 11.58 2.06 -5.70
C PHE A 74 12.26 0.94 -4.90
N LEU A 75 13.39 1.27 -4.31
CA LEU A 75 14.13 0.41 -3.39
C LEU A 75 14.30 1.16 -2.08
N MET A 76 13.96 0.50 -0.97
CA MET A 76 14.31 0.97 0.36
C MET A 76 15.58 0.26 0.80
N VAL A 77 16.55 1.03 1.28
CA VAL A 77 17.76 0.48 1.90
C VAL A 77 18.00 1.16 3.23
N SER A 78 18.55 0.43 4.19
CA SER A 78 19.02 1.02 5.44
C SER A 78 20.09 2.07 5.16
N ASP A 79 20.05 3.16 5.90
CA ASP A 79 21.06 4.20 5.79
C ASP A 79 22.44 3.66 6.25
N PRO A 80 23.48 3.71 5.38
CA PRO A 80 24.80 3.17 5.68
C PRO A 80 25.53 3.94 6.79
N GLU A 81 25.10 5.15 7.15
CA GLU A 81 25.69 5.93 8.24
C GLU A 81 25.33 5.38 9.63
N CYS A 82 24.31 4.50 9.70
CA CYS A 82 23.71 4.00 10.94
C CYS A 82 23.10 2.58 10.77
N PRO A 83 23.87 1.60 10.25
CA PRO A 83 23.32 0.31 9.79
C PRO A 83 22.69 -0.57 10.89
N ASP A 84 23.05 -0.34 12.16
CA ASP A 84 22.60 -1.13 13.30
C ASP A 84 21.52 -0.42 14.14
N ASP A 85 21.10 0.78 13.76
CA ASP A 85 20.08 1.55 14.47
C ASP A 85 18.69 1.35 13.83
N PRO A 86 17.76 0.64 14.49
CA PRO A 86 16.42 0.41 13.94
C PRO A 86 15.59 1.70 13.85
N SER A 87 16.00 2.78 14.53
CA SER A 87 15.35 4.09 14.42
C SER A 87 15.88 4.93 13.25
N CYS A 88 16.92 4.45 12.55
CA CYS A 88 17.47 5.19 11.44
C CYS A 88 16.53 5.15 10.22
N PRO A 89 16.30 6.29 9.55
CA PRO A 89 15.46 6.32 8.37
C PRO A 89 15.99 5.40 7.26
N SER A 90 15.08 4.83 6.49
CA SER A 90 15.45 4.15 5.25
C SER A 90 15.62 5.16 4.12
N ILE A 91 16.63 4.94 3.28
CA ILE A 91 16.85 5.70 2.06
C ILE A 91 15.98 5.10 0.94
N VAL A 92 15.24 5.95 0.23
CA VAL A 92 14.38 5.55 -0.88
C VAL A 92 15.04 5.90 -2.22
N TYR A 93 15.35 4.89 -3.03
CA TYR A 93 15.83 5.06 -4.40
C TYR A 93 14.71 4.83 -5.40
N LEU A 94 14.30 5.88 -6.11
CA LEU A 94 13.29 5.80 -7.16
C LEU A 94 13.90 5.20 -8.44
N VAL A 95 13.48 3.99 -8.81
CA VAL A 95 13.89 3.33 -10.06
C VAL A 95 13.15 3.95 -11.24
N LYS A 96 11.86 4.24 -11.04
CA LYS A 96 11.01 4.96 -11.99
C LYS A 96 10.00 5.79 -11.23
N SER A 97 9.82 7.04 -11.60
CA SER A 97 8.82 7.94 -11.03
C SER A 97 8.13 8.74 -12.12
N ASP A 98 6.91 9.19 -11.80
CA ASP A 98 6.23 10.23 -12.55
C ASP A 98 6.26 11.51 -11.71
N THR A 99 6.62 12.63 -12.34
CA THR A 99 6.61 13.95 -11.72
C THR A 99 5.60 14.83 -12.45
N SER A 100 4.74 15.51 -11.70
CA SER A 100 3.73 16.39 -12.25
C SER A 100 3.47 17.59 -11.35
N SER A 101 3.11 18.73 -11.93
CA SER A 101 2.53 19.84 -11.18
C SER A 101 1.02 19.67 -11.14
N VAL A 102 0.43 19.71 -9.95
CA VAL A 102 -1.00 19.49 -9.73
C VAL A 102 -1.63 20.70 -9.05
N ALA A 103 -2.86 21.04 -9.43
CA ALA A 103 -3.63 22.10 -8.79
C ALA A 103 -4.27 21.58 -7.48
N LEU A 104 -4.40 22.47 -6.50
CA LEU A 104 -5.01 22.18 -5.20
C LEU A 104 -6.44 22.75 -5.10
N PRO A 105 -7.37 22.08 -4.37
CA PRO A 105 -7.19 20.79 -3.71
C PRO A 105 -7.05 19.65 -4.73
N PHE A 106 -6.19 18.68 -4.41
CA PHE A 106 -5.91 17.54 -5.25
C PHE A 106 -6.45 16.27 -4.59
N GLU A 107 -7.24 15.51 -5.33
CA GLU A 107 -7.74 14.20 -4.90
C GLU A 107 -7.56 13.21 -6.04
N ARG A 108 -6.90 12.08 -5.77
CA ARG A 108 -6.74 11.02 -6.76
C ARG A 108 -6.58 9.65 -6.13
N THR A 109 -7.28 8.68 -6.70
CA THR A 109 -7.12 7.27 -6.39
C THR A 109 -6.22 6.59 -7.42
N TYR A 110 -5.36 5.72 -6.90
CA TYR A 110 -4.40 4.95 -7.65
C TYR A 110 -4.55 3.47 -7.32
N PRO A 111 -4.50 2.57 -8.32
CA PRO A 111 -4.48 1.13 -8.05
C PRO A 111 -3.09 0.73 -7.51
N PHE A 112 -3.05 -0.21 -6.57
CA PHE A 112 -1.81 -0.91 -6.29
C PHE A 112 -1.43 -1.79 -7.48
N THR A 113 -0.17 -1.75 -7.87
CA THR A 113 0.37 -2.62 -8.94
C THR A 113 0.77 -3.97 -8.35
N GLU A 114 1.22 -4.91 -9.19
CA GLU A 114 1.67 -6.25 -8.77
C GLU A 114 2.74 -6.26 -7.66
N ARG A 115 3.47 -5.14 -7.47
CA ARG A 115 4.48 -5.00 -6.41
C ARG A 115 3.90 -4.59 -5.07
N HIS A 116 2.66 -4.11 -5.02
CA HIS A 116 1.99 -3.59 -3.81
C HIS A 116 2.88 -2.60 -3.02
N GLN A 117 3.54 -1.72 -3.77
CA GLN A 117 4.40 -0.65 -3.29
C GLN A 117 3.88 0.68 -3.83
N PHE A 118 3.92 1.72 -3.00
CA PHE A 118 3.53 3.07 -3.38
C PHE A 118 4.40 4.09 -2.67
N PHE A 119 4.98 5.01 -3.44
CA PHE A 119 5.73 6.15 -2.96
C PHE A 119 5.07 7.41 -3.47
N LEU A 120 4.95 8.39 -2.58
CA LEU A 120 4.47 9.72 -2.90
C LEU A 120 5.36 10.76 -2.20
N GLU A 121 5.74 11.78 -2.96
CA GLU A 121 6.40 12.96 -2.42
C GLU A 121 5.77 14.22 -3.00
N THR A 122 5.60 15.24 -2.19
CA THR A 122 5.04 16.53 -2.61
C THR A 122 5.71 17.70 -1.93
N TYR A 123 5.86 18.81 -2.66
CA TYR A 123 6.47 20.04 -2.18
C TYR A 123 5.93 21.28 -2.92
N PRO A 124 5.99 22.47 -2.29
CA PRO A 124 5.53 23.70 -2.91
C PRO A 124 6.41 24.13 -4.09
N PRO A 125 5.92 25.05 -4.93
CA PRO A 125 6.74 25.66 -5.98
C PRO A 125 8.03 26.29 -5.44
N ASP A 126 9.05 26.35 -6.28
CA ASP A 126 10.37 26.87 -5.90
C ASP A 126 10.29 28.29 -5.31
N GLY A 127 10.90 28.46 -4.13
CA GLY A 127 10.98 29.74 -3.43
C GLY A 127 9.71 30.12 -2.65
N GLU A 128 8.69 29.26 -2.62
CA GLU A 128 7.48 29.47 -1.82
C GLU A 128 7.50 28.63 -0.54
N GLU A 129 7.11 29.24 0.57
CA GLU A 129 6.66 28.49 1.75
C GLU A 129 5.18 28.16 1.60
N ALA A 130 4.78 26.96 2.04
CA ALA A 130 3.37 26.57 1.96
C ALA A 130 2.95 25.71 3.14
N THR A 131 1.78 25.99 3.68
CA THR A 131 1.09 25.09 4.59
C THR A 131 0.34 24.05 3.77
N LEU A 132 0.78 22.78 3.87
CA LEU A 132 0.19 21.66 3.14
C LEU A 132 -0.47 20.67 4.12
N THR A 133 -1.59 20.08 3.69
CA THR A 133 -2.17 18.88 4.29
C THR A 133 -1.98 17.73 3.32
N MET A 134 -1.52 16.58 3.79
CA MET A 134 -1.50 15.35 3.00
C MET A 134 -2.20 14.24 3.78
N ARG A 135 -3.19 13.63 3.14
CA ARG A 135 -3.94 12.51 3.67
C ARG A 135 -3.91 11.35 2.67
N ILE A 136 -3.59 10.16 3.17
CA ILE A 136 -3.48 8.93 2.39
C ILE A 136 -4.39 7.89 3.02
N MET A 137 -5.25 7.32 2.18
CA MET A 137 -6.11 6.21 2.54
C MET A 137 -5.73 4.98 1.71
N ILE A 138 -5.65 3.81 2.33
CA ILE A 138 -5.47 2.53 1.65
C ILE A 138 -6.73 1.71 1.91
N ASP A 139 -7.42 1.34 0.84
CA ASP A 139 -8.71 0.64 0.91
C ASP A 139 -9.69 1.25 1.92
N GLU A 140 -9.87 2.58 1.84
CA GLU A 140 -10.77 3.37 2.70
C GLU A 140 -10.32 3.51 4.18
N GLU A 141 -9.22 2.87 4.58
CA GLU A 141 -8.59 3.06 5.89
C GLU A 141 -7.60 4.22 5.86
N GLU A 142 -7.60 5.09 6.88
CA GLU A 142 -6.64 6.19 6.99
C GLU A 142 -5.27 5.66 7.45
N TRP A 143 -4.26 5.82 6.60
CA TRP A 143 -2.88 5.38 6.88
C TRP A 143 -1.94 6.54 7.19
N TYR A 144 -2.22 7.71 6.61
CA TYR A 144 -1.43 8.91 6.82
C TYR A 144 -2.32 10.14 6.82
N ASN A 145 -2.08 11.05 7.75
CA ASN A 145 -2.79 12.31 7.87
C ASN A 145 -1.89 13.29 8.63
N ASP A 146 -1.24 14.17 7.89
CA ASP A 146 -0.32 15.14 8.46
C ASP A 146 -0.53 16.52 7.82
N PHE A 147 -0.18 17.53 8.59
CA PHE A 147 -0.34 18.93 8.26
C PHE A 147 0.87 19.69 8.79
N ARG A 148 1.62 20.31 7.89
CA ARG A 148 2.78 21.13 8.26
C ARG A 148 3.05 22.22 7.24
N LYS A 149 3.77 23.23 7.69
CA LYS A 149 4.37 24.24 6.83
C LYS A 149 5.68 23.69 6.29
N LEU A 150 5.80 23.65 4.96
CA LEU A 150 7.05 23.32 4.27
C LEU A 150 7.78 24.60 3.94
N LEU A 151 9.06 24.64 4.28
CA LEU A 151 9.96 25.74 3.96
C LEU A 151 10.51 25.60 2.52
N PRO A 152 10.80 26.73 1.85
CA PRO A 152 11.48 26.70 0.57
C PRO A 152 12.91 26.17 0.72
N VAL A 153 13.54 25.88 -0.41
CA VAL A 153 14.94 25.43 -0.50
C VAL A 153 15.86 26.34 0.33
N GLY A 154 16.57 25.75 1.30
CA GLY A 154 17.52 26.44 2.17
C GLY A 154 18.82 26.82 1.46
N GLU A 155 19.72 27.52 2.16
CA GLU A 155 21.06 27.86 1.64
C GLU A 155 21.93 26.63 1.36
N ASP A 156 21.63 25.51 2.02
CA ASP A 156 22.21 24.18 1.83
C ASP A 156 21.68 23.44 0.60
N GLY A 157 20.60 23.93 -0.01
CA GLY A 157 19.95 23.30 -1.16
C GLY A 157 18.90 22.25 -0.77
N ASP A 158 18.62 22.08 0.51
CA ASP A 158 17.64 21.10 0.99
C ASP A 158 16.23 21.69 0.93
N GLN A 159 15.31 20.95 0.32
CA GLN A 159 13.89 21.28 0.25
C GLN A 159 13.12 20.43 1.25
N GLU A 160 12.22 21.06 2.01
CA GLU A 160 11.29 20.30 2.82
C GLU A 160 10.18 19.71 1.93
N THR A 161 9.92 18.42 2.11
CA THR A 161 8.90 17.69 1.36
C THR A 161 7.95 16.97 2.31
N PHE A 162 6.74 16.69 1.82
CA PHE A 162 5.89 15.64 2.37
C PHE A 162 6.21 14.34 1.67
N GLN A 163 6.42 13.26 2.42
CA GLN A 163 6.75 11.96 1.85
C GLN A 163 5.92 10.87 2.52
N PHE A 164 5.40 9.96 1.71
CA PHE A 164 4.70 8.75 2.15
C PHE A 164 5.26 7.54 1.39
N VAL A 165 5.52 6.46 2.12
CA VAL A 165 6.08 5.22 1.58
C VAL A 165 5.28 4.04 2.11
N TYR A 166 4.82 3.19 1.19
CA TYR A 166 4.13 1.96 1.50
C TYR A 166 4.77 0.79 0.75
N GLN A 167 5.03 -0.30 1.46
CA GLN A 167 5.52 -1.55 0.90
C GLN A 167 4.84 -2.73 1.60
N PHE A 168 4.01 -3.46 0.85
CA PHE A 168 3.32 -4.63 1.36
C PHE A 168 4.30 -5.74 1.78
N GLY A 169 4.00 -6.40 2.90
CA GLY A 169 4.74 -7.57 3.38
C GLY A 169 5.97 -7.27 4.25
N GLU A 170 6.37 -6.00 4.38
CA GLU A 170 7.26 -5.57 5.46
C GLU A 170 6.43 -5.09 6.64
N ASN A 171 6.33 -5.94 7.67
CA ASN A 171 6.00 -5.46 9.00
C ASN A 171 7.16 -4.55 9.44
N VAL A 172 6.95 -3.24 9.40
CA VAL A 172 7.72 -2.33 10.25
C VAL A 172 7.31 -2.69 11.68
N ASN A 173 8.09 -3.57 12.30
CA ASN A 173 7.99 -3.81 13.73
C ASN A 173 8.35 -2.49 14.42
N ASN A 174 7.34 -1.73 14.85
CA ASN A 174 7.49 -0.75 15.93
C ASN A 174 7.79 -1.48 17.25
#